data_AF-A0ABD0R4S8-F1
#
_entry.id   AF-A0ABD0R4S8-F1
#
_cell.length_a   1.000
_cell.length_b   1.000
_cell.length_c   1.000
_cell.angle_alpha   90.00
_cell.angle_beta   90.00
_cell.angle_gamma   90.00
#
_symmetry.space_group_name_H-M   'P 1'
#
loop_
_entity.id
_entity.type
_entity.pdbx_description
1 polymer ?
#
loop_
_entity_poly.entity_id
_entity_poly.type
_entity_poly.pdbx_seq_one_letter_code
_entity_poly.pdbx_strand_id
1 'polypeptide(L)'
;KTANDIETLRDGYRPAAKRGAVLFFVLAEMALVNTMYQYSLASFLEVFDLSLSKSLPNAILPTRLKNIMDALTQNVYNYGCTGEPAK
;
A
#
# COMPACT_ATOMS: atom_id res chain seq x y z
N LYS A 1 27.58 -1.74 14.11
CA LYS A 1 27.36 -2.59 12.90
C LYS A 1 25.88 -2.83 12.70
N THR A 2 25.17 -3.44 13.65
CA THR A 2 23.73 -3.77 13.56
C THR A 2 22.80 -2.60 13.20
N ALA A 3 23.04 -1.39 13.70
CA ALA A 3 22.18 -0.23 13.41
C ALA A 3 22.21 0.19 11.92
N ASN A 4 23.39 0.20 11.31
CA ASN A 4 23.56 0.58 9.90
C ASN A 4 22.91 -0.45 8.96
N ASP A 5 22.99 -1.73 9.31
CA ASP A 5 22.40 -2.81 8.52
C ASP A 5 20.86 -2.74 8.57
N ILE A 6 20.29 -2.45 9.75
CA ILE A 6 18.84 -2.22 9.91
C ILE A 6 18.39 -1.01 9.10
N GLU A 7 19.14 0.09 9.14
CA GLU A 7 18.80 1.31 8.41
C GLU A 7 18.81 1.08 6.90
N THR A 8 19.83 0.37 6.40
CA THR A 8 19.95 0.01 4.98
C THR A 8 18.77 -0.86 4.52
N LEU A 9 18.39 -1.87 5.33
CA LEU A 9 17.24 -2.72 5.04
C LEU A 9 15.93 -1.92 5.04
N ARG A 10 15.72 -1.06 6.03
CA ARG A 10 14.54 -0.21 6.15
C ARG A 10 14.41 0.73 4.95
N ASP A 11 15.49 1.37 4.55
CA ASP A 11 15.49 2.29 3.42
C ASP A 11 15.20 1.59 2.09
N GLY A 12 15.53 0.30 1.98
CA GLY A 12 15.11 -0.55 0.87
C GLY A 12 13.59 -0.57 0.64
N TYR A 13 12.78 -0.48 1.70
CA TYR A 13 11.30 -0.49 1.59
C TYR A 13 10.67 0.89 1.40
N ARG A 14 11.46 1.97 1.48
CA ARG A 14 10.98 3.35 1.34
C ARG A 14 10.20 3.61 0.03
N PRO A 15 10.55 3.02 -1.13
CA PRO A 15 9.76 3.19 -2.35
C PRO A 15 8.32 2.66 -2.23
N ALA A 16 8.15 1.49 -1.61
CA ALA A 16 6.82 0.90 -1.38
C ALA A 16 6.01 1.72 -0.38
N ALA A 17 6.64 2.20 0.70
CA ALA A 17 6.00 3.10 1.66
C ALA A 17 5.54 4.42 1.02
N LYS A 18 6.37 5.02 0.15
CA LYS A 18 6.01 6.22 -0.60
C LYS A 18 4.81 5.98 -1.52
N ARG A 19 4.76 4.82 -2.19
CA ARG A 19 3.62 4.43 -3.03
C ARG A 19 2.33 4.31 -2.20
N GLY A 20 2.40 3.66 -1.03
CA GLY A 20 1.29 3.56 -0.09
C GLY A 20 0.76 4.92 0.35
N ALA A 21 1.66 5.84 0.72
CA ALA A 21 1.28 7.21 1.10
C ALA A 21 0.54 7.95 -0.02
N VAL A 22 1.04 7.87 -1.27
CA VAL A 22 0.37 8.48 -2.43
C VAL A 22 -1.03 7.90 -2.61
N LEU A 23 -1.19 6.58 -2.53
CA LEU A 23 -2.49 5.92 -2.69
C LEU A 23 -3.48 6.33 -1.60
N PHE A 24 -3.03 6.43 -0.34
CA PHE A 24 -3.88 6.90 0.76
C PHE A 24 -4.40 8.31 0.53
N PHE A 25 -3.50 9.26 0.17
CA PHE A 25 -3.91 10.64 -0.05
C PHE A 25 -4.87 10.77 -1.23
N VAL A 26 -4.62 10.07 -2.33
CA VAL A 26 -5.55 10.04 -3.47
C VAL A 26 -6.92 9.49 -3.05
N LEU A 27 -6.95 8.42 -2.26
CA LEU A 27 -8.20 7.84 -1.77
C LEU A 27 -8.96 8.81 -0.84
N ALA A 28 -8.24 9.50 0.05
CA ALA A 28 -8.82 10.50 0.95
C ALA A 28 -9.34 11.74 0.20
N GLU A 29 -8.64 12.18 -0.85
CA GLU A 29 -9.04 13.31 -1.69
C GLU A 29 -10.32 13.03 -2.50
N MET A 30 -10.75 11.77 -2.67
CA MET A 30 -12.03 11.46 -3.33
C MET A 30 -13.25 12.04 -2.59
N ALA A 31 -13.12 12.26 -1.28
CA ALA A 31 -14.16 12.92 -0.48
C ALA A 31 -14.44 14.37 -0.95
N LEU A 32 -13.46 15.02 -1.60
CA LEU A 32 -13.62 16.36 -2.19
C LEU A 32 -14.50 16.34 -3.44
N VAL A 33 -14.55 15.20 -4.15
CA VAL A 33 -15.40 15.01 -5.32
C VAL A 33 -16.83 14.72 -4.89
N ASN A 34 -17.01 13.81 -3.92
CA ASN A 34 -18.31 13.51 -3.32
C ASN A 34 -18.14 13.02 -1.88
N THR A 35 -18.92 13.58 -0.96
CA THR A 35 -18.86 13.29 0.48
C THR A 35 -19.16 11.82 0.84
N MET A 36 -19.75 11.03 -0.06
CA MET A 36 -19.95 9.60 0.15
C MET A 36 -18.65 8.79 0.07
N TYR A 37 -17.60 9.29 -0.60
CA TYR A 37 -16.28 8.64 -0.70
C TYR A 37 -15.38 8.98 0.49
N GLN A 38 -15.89 8.79 1.70
CA GLN A 38 -15.10 8.96 2.92
C GLN A 38 -14.45 7.65 3.34
N TYR A 39 -13.12 7.62 3.31
CA TYR A 39 -12.33 6.48 3.72
C TYR A 39 -11.47 6.84 4.93
N SER A 40 -11.42 5.94 5.91
CA SER A 40 -10.56 6.11 7.08
C SER A 40 -9.16 5.57 6.83
N LEU A 41 -8.17 6.10 7.55
CA LEU A 41 -6.82 5.54 7.54
C LEU A 41 -6.83 4.08 8.03
N ALA A 42 -7.66 3.75 9.02
CA ALA A 42 -7.76 2.39 9.55
C ALA A 42 -8.19 1.38 8.45
N SER A 43 -9.23 1.72 7.70
CA SER A 43 -9.70 0.87 6.58
C SER A 43 -8.67 0.77 5.46
N PHE A 44 -7.94 1.85 5.18
CA PHE A 44 -6.81 1.78 4.23
C PHE A 44 -5.70 0.85 4.72
N LEU A 45 -5.36 0.86 6.01
CA LEU A 45 -4.33 -0.02 6.58
C LEU A 45 -4.71 -1.49 6.48
N GLU A 46 -5.99 -1.85 6.63
CA GLU A 46 -6.47 -3.23 6.40
C GLU A 46 -6.20 -3.68 4.95
N VAL A 47 -6.50 -2.82 3.97
CA VAL A 47 -6.20 -3.09 2.55
C VAL A 47 -4.69 -3.18 2.33
N PHE A 48 -3.90 -2.33 2.99
CA PHE A 48 -2.45 -2.31 2.90
C PHE A 48 -1.84 -3.62 3.42
N ASP A 49 -2.26 -4.09 4.60
CA ASP A 49 -1.80 -5.35 5.19
C ASP A 49 -2.21 -6.57 4.36
N LEU A 50 -3.43 -6.53 3.78
CA LEU A 50 -3.88 -7.53 2.84
C LEU A 50 -2.99 -7.58 1.59
N SER A 51 -2.63 -6.44 1.01
CA SER A 51 -1.73 -6.37 -0.15
C SER A 51 -0.34 -6.90 0.18
N LEU A 52 0.20 -6.63 1.37
CA LEU A 52 1.46 -7.20 1.80
C LEU A 52 1.41 -8.73 1.89
N SER A 53 0.30 -9.25 2.40
CA SER A 53 0.07 -10.69 2.57
C SER A 53 -0.16 -11.42 1.25
N LYS A 54 -0.91 -10.83 0.31
CA LYS A 54 -1.27 -11.42 -0.99
C LYS A 54 -0.23 -11.23 -2.09
N SER A 55 0.65 -10.24 -1.94
CA SER A 55 1.67 -9.96 -2.95
C SER A 55 2.65 -11.13 -3.08
N LEU A 56 3.05 -11.44 -4.32
CA LEU A 56 3.94 -12.56 -4.60
C LEU A 56 5.29 -12.41 -3.87
N PRO A 57 5.71 -13.40 -3.05
CA PRO A 57 7.00 -13.37 -2.39
C PRO A 57 8.13 -13.49 -3.42
N ASN A 58 9.25 -12.82 -3.16
CA ASN A 58 10.45 -12.92 -3.99
C ASN A 58 11.69 -12.68 -3.12
N ALA A 59 12.76 -13.42 -3.37
CA ALA A 59 14.03 -13.27 -2.66
C ALA A 59 14.78 -11.99 -3.07
N ILE A 60 14.54 -11.49 -4.28
CA ILE A 60 15.14 -10.27 -4.82
C ILE A 60 14.28 -9.07 -4.38
N LEU A 61 14.84 -8.24 -3.49
CA LEU A 61 14.13 -7.10 -2.88
C LEU A 61 13.48 -6.16 -3.92
N PRO A 62 14.17 -5.67 -4.98
CA PRO A 62 13.54 -4.85 -6.01
C PRO A 62 12.29 -5.48 -6.65
N THR A 63 12.34 -6.78 -6.95
CA THR A 63 11.22 -7.51 -7.53
C THR A 63 10.10 -7.69 -6.52
N ARG A 64 10.43 -7.98 -5.25
CA ARG A 64 9.45 -8.06 -4.15
C ARG A 64 8.72 -6.73 -3.96
N LEU A 65 9.44 -5.61 -3.98
CA LEU A 65 8.87 -4.27 -3.85
C LEU A 65 7.93 -3.95 -5.01
N LYS A 66 8.30 -4.32 -6.24
CA LYS A 66 7.41 -4.19 -7.39
C LYS A 66 6.12 -4.98 -7.19
N ASN A 67 6.21 -6.25 -6.81
CA ASN A 67 5.04 -7.09 -6.53
C ASN A 67 4.13 -6.49 -5.45
N ILE A 68 4.71 -5.92 -4.38
CA ILE A 68 3.98 -5.23 -3.32
C ILE A 68 3.27 -4.00 -3.87
N MET A 69 3.96 -3.14 -4.63
CA MET A 69 3.38 -1.91 -5.18
C MET A 69 2.26 -2.20 -6.19
N ASP A 70 2.41 -3.24 -7.00
CA ASP A 70 1.41 -3.67 -7.97
C ASP A 70 0.16 -4.21 -7.25
N ALA A 71 0.33 -5.08 -6.25
CA ALA A 71 -0.77 -5.60 -5.44
C ALA A 71 -1.47 -4.52 -4.61
N LEU A 72 -0.72 -3.55 -4.07
CA LEU A 72 -1.29 -2.38 -3.38
C LEU A 72 -2.15 -1.55 -4.32
N THR A 73 -1.66 -1.28 -5.53
CA THR A 73 -2.39 -0.47 -6.50
C THR A 73 -3.70 -1.16 -6.90
N GLN A 74 -3.68 -2.47 -7.15
CA GLN A 74 -4.88 -3.22 -7.53
C GLN A 74 -5.90 -3.30 -6.38
N ASN A 75 -5.45 -3.64 -5.17
CA ASN A 75 -6.36 -3.78 -4.03
C ASN A 75 -6.99 -2.44 -3.62
N VAL A 76 -6.22 -1.35 -3.63
CA VAL A 76 -6.76 -0.01 -3.34
C VAL A 76 -7.74 0.42 -4.42
N TYR A 77 -7.47 0.11 -5.69
CA TYR A 77 -8.40 0.38 -6.80
C TYR A 77 -9.71 -0.39 -6.61
N ASN A 78 -9.66 -1.68 -6.29
CA ASN A 78 -10.87 -2.48 -6.05
C ASN A 78 -11.64 -1.95 -4.82
N TYR A 79 -10.92 -1.64 -3.74
CA TYR A 79 -11.53 -1.09 -2.54
C TYR A 79 -12.23 0.26 -2.79
N GLY A 80 -11.58 1.20 -3.49
CA GLY A 80 -12.10 2.54 -3.74
C GLY A 80 -13.13 2.61 -4.86
N CYS A 81 -12.93 1.88 -5.96
CA CYS A 81 -13.73 2.02 -7.18
C CYS A 81 -14.78 0.92 -7.37
N THR A 82 -14.52 -0.31 -6.92
CA THR A 82 -15.48 -1.43 -7.07
C THR A 82 -16.22 -1.75 -5.77
N GLY A 83 -15.81 -1.15 -4.65
CA GLY A 83 -16.39 -1.38 -3.33
C GLY A 83 -16.13 -2.79 -2.79
N GLU A 84 -15.16 -3.50 -3.37
CA GLU A 84 -14.81 -4.85 -2.93
C GLU A 84 -14.02 -4.77 -1.61
N PRO A 85 -14.54 -5.31 -0.50
CA PRO A 85 -13.85 -5.25 0.78
C PRO A 85 -12.57 -6.08 0.74
N ALA A 86 -11.58 -5.67 1.54
CA ALA A 86 -10.35 -6.43 1.77
C ALA A 86 -10.70 -7.81 2.40
N LYS A 87 -10.96 -8.82 1.58
CA LYS A 87 -11.15 -10.22 1.99
C LYS A 87 -9.88 -11.01 1.84
#